data_AF-A0A1W6LIB3-F1
#
_entry.id   AF-A0A1W6LIB3-F1
#
_cell.length_a   1.000
_cell.length_b   1.000
_cell.length_c   1.000
_cell.angle_alpha   90.00
_cell.angle_beta   90.00
_cell.angle_gamma   90.00
#
_symmetry.space_group_name_H-M   'P 1'
#
loop_
_entity.id
_entity.type
_entity.pdbx_description
1 polymer ?
#
loop_
_entity_poly.entity_id
_entity_poly.type
_entity_poly.pdbx_seq_one_letter_code
_entity_poly.pdbx_strand_id
1 'polypeptide(L)'
;MPLRENATVSSPDSFPPIVFVHGNGDTAALWFTTVWRFESNGWPRDRLHAIDLPYPLARDDEHTPQPGRTSSAEHMAFLAAEVERVRAATGARRVLLVANSRGGYAVRNYLARGGGADKVSHVVLGGTPNHGVWTSAEHLPHNEFNGAGPLLRALNEPGPDGHEVTPGVAWLTLRSDGNDKYCQPTGHWIGVPHLATGTGPDSPELRGAVNVVVPGVDHRETSYGPEAFAHTWAFLTGAPPATLSIEPEPQLRLDGKVSGFGVDNRKGFDPTNLPLVGARLEVFATHPDTGERLGPAVHVRTIGPEGRWGPMTARPGQPYEFVITADGYPVTHVYRSPFVRSSELIHLRAERLPKPEATPPLSRVTLSRPRGFFDRQRDRVMLDGQCPPPDVPPGVAGVSVAVARVTDRAGRTVQAEFNGERIAGLAWPLAEGHLVTFELHH
;
A
#
# COMPACT_ATOMS: atom_id res chain seq x y z
N MET A 1 15.52 -24.85 -34.53
CA MET A 1 14.95 -23.57 -34.96
C MET A 1 15.78 -22.45 -34.34
N PRO A 2 16.24 -21.46 -35.11
CA PRO A 2 17.17 -20.46 -34.61
C PRO A 2 16.46 -19.50 -33.65
N LEU A 3 17.23 -19.05 -32.66
CA LEU A 3 16.91 -17.99 -31.70
C LEU A 3 16.39 -16.76 -32.44
N ARG A 4 15.18 -16.31 -32.12
CA ARG A 4 14.67 -15.03 -32.61
C ARG A 4 15.50 -13.91 -32.00
N GLU A 5 16.15 -13.18 -32.89
CA GLU A 5 16.86 -11.93 -32.64
C GLU A 5 15.98 -10.93 -31.87
N ASN A 6 16.66 -10.15 -31.04
CA ASN A 6 16.17 -9.03 -30.26
C ASN A 6 15.11 -8.21 -31.03
N ALA A 7 13.87 -8.26 -30.54
CA ALA A 7 12.86 -7.28 -30.90
C ALA A 7 13.36 -5.91 -30.42
N THR A 8 13.78 -5.13 -31.40
CA THR A 8 13.83 -3.67 -31.44
C THR A 8 13.03 -2.98 -30.34
N VAL A 9 13.70 -2.08 -29.61
CA VAL A 9 13.15 -1.11 -28.66
C VAL A 9 11.78 -0.65 -29.14
N SER A 10 10.74 -1.06 -28.42
CA SER A 10 9.38 -0.66 -28.72
C SER A 10 9.25 0.86 -28.55
N SER A 11 8.52 1.51 -29.45
CA SER A 11 8.22 2.96 -29.38
C SER A 11 7.86 3.37 -27.95
N PRO A 12 8.22 4.57 -27.45
CA PRO A 12 7.79 5.08 -26.15
C PRO A 12 6.28 4.95 -25.88
N ASP A 13 5.48 4.86 -26.94
CA ASP A 13 4.02 4.72 -26.89
C ASP A 13 3.51 3.29 -26.63
N SER A 14 4.34 2.24 -26.73
CA SER A 14 3.86 0.86 -26.49
C SER A 14 3.71 0.52 -25.02
N PHE A 15 4.44 1.23 -24.14
CA PHE A 15 4.35 1.11 -22.68
C PHE A 15 4.42 2.51 -22.05
N PRO A 16 3.30 3.24 -22.02
CA PRO A 16 3.27 4.56 -21.38
C PRO A 16 3.67 4.46 -19.90
N PRO A 17 4.28 5.50 -19.31
CA PRO A 17 4.57 5.50 -17.88
C PRO A 17 3.30 5.36 -17.04
N ILE A 18 3.35 4.47 -16.04
CA ILE A 18 2.31 4.33 -15.02
C ILE A 18 2.74 5.06 -13.76
N VAL A 19 1.85 5.91 -13.24
CA VAL A 19 1.98 6.51 -11.91
C VAL A 19 1.01 5.83 -10.97
N PHE A 20 1.54 5.16 -9.94
CA PHE A 20 0.77 4.47 -8.92
C PHE A 20 0.58 5.36 -7.68
N VAL A 21 -0.66 5.52 -7.21
CA VAL A 21 -1.06 6.44 -6.13
C VAL A 21 -1.69 5.66 -4.98
N HIS A 22 -1.03 5.65 -3.82
CA HIS A 22 -1.48 4.87 -2.65
C HIS A 22 -2.65 5.53 -1.89
N GLY A 23 -3.25 4.76 -0.98
CA GLY A 23 -4.37 5.16 -0.14
C GLY A 23 -3.99 6.01 1.09
N ASN A 24 -5.01 6.28 1.92
CA ASN A 24 -4.89 7.07 3.15
C ASN A 24 -3.99 6.36 4.17
N GLY A 25 -2.92 7.01 4.63
CA GLY A 25 -1.99 6.44 5.61
C GLY A 25 -1.00 5.40 5.05
N ASP A 26 -1.12 5.05 3.77
CA ASP A 26 -0.27 4.07 3.09
C ASP A 26 1.02 4.73 2.52
N THR A 27 1.81 3.93 1.80
CA THR A 27 3.08 4.32 1.17
C THR A 27 3.21 3.74 -0.24
N ALA A 28 4.19 4.19 -1.01
CA ALA A 28 4.50 3.61 -2.31
C ALA A 28 4.82 2.10 -2.26
N ALA A 29 5.25 1.57 -1.11
CA ALA A 29 5.63 0.17 -0.96
C ALA A 29 4.47 -0.80 -1.16
N LEU A 30 3.22 -0.38 -1.00
CA LEU A 30 2.09 -1.28 -1.25
C LEU A 30 2.03 -1.73 -2.73
N TRP A 31 2.62 -0.96 -3.64
CA TRP A 31 2.62 -1.28 -5.07
C TRP A 31 3.68 -2.29 -5.50
N PHE A 32 4.63 -2.70 -4.66
CA PHE A 32 5.79 -3.46 -5.17
C PHE A 32 5.39 -4.80 -5.81
N THR A 33 4.39 -5.51 -5.29
CA THR A 33 3.92 -6.77 -5.89
C THR A 33 3.15 -6.53 -7.19
N THR A 34 2.40 -5.43 -7.29
CA THR A 34 1.76 -5.01 -8.54
C THR A 34 2.81 -4.64 -9.59
N VAL A 35 3.82 -3.85 -9.22
CA VAL A 35 4.97 -3.51 -10.09
C VAL A 35 5.68 -4.76 -10.58
N TRP A 36 5.95 -5.71 -9.70
CA TRP A 36 6.54 -7.00 -10.09
C TRP A 36 5.68 -7.80 -11.06
N ARG A 37 4.35 -7.77 -10.95
CA ARG A 37 3.46 -8.40 -11.94
C ARG A 37 3.53 -7.70 -13.30
N PHE A 38 3.58 -6.37 -13.32
CA PHE A 38 3.81 -5.61 -14.55
C PHE A 38 5.16 -5.96 -15.20
N GLU A 39 6.24 -5.99 -14.44
CA GLU A 39 7.57 -6.40 -14.92
C GLU A 39 7.58 -7.83 -15.45
N SER A 40 6.90 -8.75 -14.75
CA SER A 40 6.78 -10.17 -15.14
C SER A 40 6.02 -10.35 -16.46
N ASN A 41 5.20 -9.37 -16.84
CA ASN A 41 4.48 -9.35 -18.11
C ASN A 41 5.14 -8.44 -19.17
N GLY A 42 6.35 -7.92 -18.89
CA GLY A 42 7.17 -7.19 -19.85
C GLY A 42 7.04 -5.66 -19.81
N TRP A 43 6.30 -5.08 -18.86
CA TRP A 43 6.28 -3.62 -18.70
C TRP A 43 7.66 -3.14 -18.21
N PRO A 44 8.30 -2.16 -18.87
CA PRO A 44 9.63 -1.72 -18.49
C PRO A 44 9.66 -1.09 -17.09
N ARG A 45 10.65 -1.48 -16.26
CA ARG A 45 10.81 -0.99 -14.88
C ARG A 45 10.91 0.53 -14.79
N ASP A 46 11.59 1.16 -15.75
CA ASP A 46 11.77 2.62 -15.84
C ASP A 46 10.48 3.38 -16.20
N ARG A 47 9.38 2.67 -16.48
CA ARG A 47 8.05 3.21 -16.75
C ARG A 47 7.07 3.01 -15.58
N LEU A 48 7.49 2.38 -14.48
CA LEU A 48 6.63 2.05 -13.33
C LEU A 48 7.00 2.95 -12.15
N HIS A 49 6.16 3.95 -11.86
CA HIS A 49 6.46 4.98 -10.87
C HIS A 49 5.42 4.97 -9.74
N ALA A 50 5.78 4.44 -8.56
CA ALA A 50 4.93 4.56 -7.38
C ALA A 50 5.30 5.83 -6.59
N ILE A 51 4.34 6.74 -6.43
CA ILE A 51 4.56 8.01 -5.71
C ILE A 51 4.34 7.81 -4.21
N ASP A 52 5.03 8.61 -3.41
CA ASP A 52 5.11 8.43 -1.96
C ASP A 52 4.76 9.75 -1.27
N LEU A 53 3.47 9.96 -0.98
CA LEU A 53 2.98 11.21 -0.41
C LEU A 53 3.58 11.41 0.98
N PRO A 54 4.30 12.52 1.28
CA PRO A 54 5.04 12.68 2.54
C PRO A 54 4.18 12.54 3.80
N TYR A 55 2.97 13.09 3.76
CA TYR A 55 1.99 13.02 4.84
C TYR A 55 0.73 12.33 4.31
N PRO A 56 0.65 10.98 4.43
CA PRO A 56 -0.32 10.18 3.69
C PRO A 56 -1.75 10.24 4.23
N LEU A 57 -1.97 10.85 5.42
CA LEU A 57 -3.29 11.00 6.02
C LEU A 57 -4.01 12.26 5.56
N ALA A 58 -5.32 12.13 5.35
CA ALA A 58 -6.26 13.23 5.18
C ALA A 58 -6.44 14.04 6.46
N ARG A 59 -6.79 15.31 6.33
CA ARG A 59 -7.22 16.13 7.47
C ARG A 59 -8.57 15.63 7.99
N ASP A 60 -8.82 15.81 9.29
CA ASP A 60 -10.12 15.49 9.88
C ASP A 60 -11.22 16.42 9.35
N ASP A 61 -10.85 17.67 9.04
CA ASP A 61 -11.68 18.71 8.43
C ASP A 61 -10.84 19.44 7.35
N GLU A 62 -11.33 19.49 6.12
CA GLU A 62 -10.58 20.06 4.99
C GLU A 62 -10.24 21.55 5.15
N HIS A 63 -11.04 22.29 5.92
CA HIS A 63 -10.86 23.74 6.12
C HIS A 63 -9.92 24.06 7.28
N THR A 64 -9.57 23.08 8.11
CA THR A 64 -8.72 23.28 9.28
C THR A 64 -7.33 22.72 9.04
N PRO A 65 -6.27 23.55 9.01
CA PRO A 65 -4.90 23.06 8.93
C PRO A 65 -4.60 22.05 10.04
N GLN A 66 -4.05 20.90 9.67
CA GLN A 66 -3.68 19.84 10.60
C GLN A 66 -2.25 19.38 10.30
N PRO A 67 -1.26 19.74 11.14
CA PRO A 67 0.14 19.35 10.93
C PRO A 67 0.30 17.83 10.80
N GLY A 68 1.16 17.40 9.87
CA GLY A 68 1.40 15.99 9.59
C GLY A 68 0.34 15.32 8.71
N ARG A 69 -0.63 16.09 8.20
CA ARG A 69 -1.70 15.62 7.31
C ARG A 69 -1.89 16.56 6.13
N THR A 70 -2.43 16.00 5.05
CA THR A 70 -2.52 16.67 3.75
C THR A 70 -3.98 16.85 3.35
N SER A 71 -4.36 18.05 2.94
CA SER A 71 -5.68 18.34 2.34
C SER A 71 -5.83 17.70 0.96
N SER A 72 -7.06 17.65 0.45
CA SER A 72 -7.35 17.23 -0.92
C SER A 72 -6.64 18.07 -1.98
N ALA A 73 -6.47 19.38 -1.75
CA ALA A 73 -5.77 20.29 -2.66
C ALA A 73 -4.26 20.06 -2.68
N GLU A 74 -3.63 19.86 -1.52
CA GLU A 74 -2.20 19.56 -1.43
C GLU A 74 -1.88 18.18 -2.04
N HIS A 75 -2.74 17.17 -1.83
CA HIS A 75 -2.57 15.86 -2.44
C HIS A 75 -2.70 15.92 -3.97
N MET A 76 -3.66 16.67 -4.50
CA MET A 76 -3.78 16.94 -5.93
C MET A 76 -2.52 17.63 -6.49
N ALA A 77 -2.03 18.68 -5.81
CA ALA A 77 -0.83 19.40 -6.24
C ALA A 77 0.42 18.51 -6.24
N PHE A 78 0.56 17.64 -5.24
CA PHE A 78 1.62 16.63 -5.18
C PHE A 78 1.56 15.68 -6.37
N LEU A 79 0.38 15.12 -6.68
CA LEU A 79 0.19 14.25 -7.84
C LEU A 79 0.52 14.99 -9.15
N ALA A 80 0.06 16.23 -9.30
CA ALA A 80 0.34 17.03 -10.50
C ALA A 80 1.84 17.20 -10.73
N ALA A 81 2.60 17.51 -9.67
CA ALA A 81 4.06 17.64 -9.74
C ALA A 81 4.75 16.32 -10.11
N GLU A 82 4.31 15.18 -9.53
CA GLU A 82 4.85 13.87 -9.87
C GLU A 82 4.56 13.45 -11.32
N VAL A 83 3.36 13.75 -11.83
CA VAL A 83 3.03 13.51 -13.24
C VAL A 83 3.94 14.30 -14.16
N GLU A 84 4.18 15.59 -13.89
CA GLU A 84 5.13 16.38 -14.69
C GLU A 84 6.56 15.84 -14.59
N ARG A 85 7.00 15.44 -13.40
CA ARG A 85 8.32 14.83 -13.20
C ARG A 85 8.48 13.56 -14.04
N VAL A 86 7.47 12.69 -14.04
CA VAL A 86 7.47 11.46 -14.83
C VAL A 86 7.46 11.75 -16.32
N ARG A 87 6.62 12.68 -16.79
CA ARG A 87 6.58 13.07 -18.21
C ARG A 87 7.92 13.65 -18.68
N ALA A 88 8.53 14.52 -17.87
CA ALA A 88 9.84 15.10 -18.15
C ALA A 88 10.94 14.02 -18.20
N ALA A 89 10.96 13.08 -17.25
CA ALA A 89 11.97 12.02 -17.20
C ALA A 89 11.85 11.01 -18.35
N THR A 90 10.63 10.76 -18.83
CA THR A 90 10.34 9.68 -19.77
C THR A 90 10.11 10.16 -21.22
N GLY A 91 9.94 11.47 -21.41
CA GLY A 91 9.54 12.08 -22.68
C GLY A 91 8.09 11.81 -23.08
N ALA A 92 7.31 11.14 -22.24
CA ALA A 92 5.94 10.73 -22.58
C ALA A 92 4.98 11.92 -22.58
N ARG A 93 4.15 12.02 -23.63
CA ARG A 93 3.12 13.08 -23.71
C ARG A 93 2.03 12.87 -22.66
N ARG A 94 1.64 11.63 -22.41
CA ARG A 94 0.63 11.24 -21.43
C ARG A 94 1.12 10.09 -20.54
N VAL A 95 0.55 10.00 -19.35
CA VAL A 95 0.75 8.89 -18.41
C VAL A 95 -0.54 8.08 -18.22
N LEU A 96 -0.41 6.95 -17.53
CA LEU A 96 -1.50 6.15 -16.97
C LEU A 96 -1.50 6.36 -15.45
N LEU A 97 -2.67 6.51 -14.85
CA LEU A 97 -2.80 6.64 -13.39
C LEU A 97 -3.50 5.39 -12.83
N VAL A 98 -2.90 4.76 -11.82
CA VAL A 98 -3.50 3.64 -11.10
C VAL A 98 -3.52 4.02 -9.62
N ALA A 99 -4.70 4.04 -9.00
CA ALA A 99 -4.87 4.54 -7.64
C ALA A 99 -5.72 3.61 -6.79
N ASN A 100 -5.37 3.54 -5.51
CA ASN A 100 -6.15 2.82 -4.50
C ASN A 100 -6.75 3.81 -3.50
N SER A 101 -7.98 3.53 -3.04
CA SER A 101 -8.59 4.24 -1.91
C SER A 101 -8.55 5.77 -2.09
N ARG A 102 -8.12 6.52 -1.07
CA ARG A 102 -7.90 7.98 -1.10
C ARG A 102 -7.10 8.48 -2.30
N GLY A 103 -6.15 7.70 -2.82
CA GLY A 103 -5.36 8.08 -3.99
C GLY A 103 -6.23 8.41 -5.20
N GLY A 104 -7.40 7.76 -5.31
CA GLY A 104 -8.36 8.05 -6.37
C GLY A 104 -8.98 9.44 -6.27
N TYR A 105 -9.10 10.04 -5.08
CA TYR A 105 -9.54 11.42 -4.93
C TYR A 105 -8.52 12.40 -5.52
N ALA A 106 -7.23 12.17 -5.28
CA ALA A 106 -6.17 12.99 -5.86
C ALA A 106 -6.17 12.91 -7.39
N VAL A 107 -6.35 11.70 -7.94
CA VAL A 107 -6.49 11.48 -9.39
C VAL A 107 -7.70 12.23 -9.93
N ARG A 108 -8.91 11.99 -9.40
CA ARG A 108 -10.13 12.65 -9.87
C ARG A 108 -10.04 14.18 -9.78
N ASN A 109 -9.50 14.71 -8.68
CA ASN A 109 -9.30 16.14 -8.50
C ASN A 109 -8.28 16.71 -9.49
N TYR A 110 -7.18 15.99 -9.74
CA TYR A 110 -6.17 16.40 -10.72
C TYR A 110 -6.74 16.48 -12.14
N LEU A 111 -7.55 15.49 -12.54
CA LEU A 111 -8.18 15.48 -13.85
C LEU A 111 -9.24 16.59 -13.99
N ALA A 112 -10.10 16.76 -12.99
CA ALA A 112 -11.21 17.72 -13.04
C ALA A 112 -10.77 19.18 -12.83
N ARG A 113 -9.74 19.42 -12.02
CA ARG A 113 -9.41 20.76 -11.49
C ARG A 113 -7.91 21.08 -11.54
N GLY A 114 -7.05 20.07 -11.55
CA GLY A 114 -5.58 20.22 -11.53
C GLY A 114 -4.89 20.24 -12.89
N GLY A 115 -5.65 20.27 -14.00
CA GLY A 115 -5.08 20.35 -15.35
C GLY A 115 -4.43 19.05 -15.83
N GLY A 116 -4.97 17.89 -15.43
CA GLY A 116 -4.49 16.58 -15.86
C GLY A 116 -5.14 16.01 -17.12
N ALA A 117 -6.27 16.58 -17.58
CA ALA A 117 -7.11 16.01 -18.65
C ALA A 117 -6.37 15.76 -19.98
N ASP A 118 -5.40 16.59 -20.34
CA ASP A 118 -4.60 16.46 -21.55
C ASP A 118 -3.34 15.58 -21.38
N LYS A 119 -2.95 15.31 -20.12
CA LYS A 119 -1.71 14.62 -19.71
C LYS A 119 -1.91 13.18 -19.27
N VAL A 120 -3.16 12.72 -19.18
CA VAL A 120 -3.49 11.35 -18.78
C VAL A 120 -4.30 10.69 -19.88
N SER A 121 -4.02 9.42 -20.16
CA SER A 121 -4.80 8.66 -21.16
C SER A 121 -5.75 7.66 -20.52
N HIS A 122 -5.34 7.03 -19.42
CA HIS A 122 -6.12 6.03 -18.70
C HIS A 122 -6.04 6.25 -17.19
N VAL A 123 -7.14 5.94 -16.51
CA VAL A 123 -7.24 5.93 -15.06
C VAL A 123 -7.84 4.60 -14.60
N VAL A 124 -7.20 3.99 -13.60
CA VAL A 124 -7.73 2.82 -12.89
C VAL A 124 -7.87 3.16 -11.41
N LEU A 125 -9.08 3.04 -10.87
CA LEU A 125 -9.40 3.30 -9.48
C LEU A 125 -9.84 2.01 -8.78
N GLY A 126 -9.03 1.48 -7.87
CA GLY A 126 -9.42 0.33 -7.05
C GLY A 126 -9.88 0.75 -5.66
N GLY A 127 -11.10 0.35 -5.28
CA GLY A 127 -11.64 0.60 -3.94
C GLY A 127 -11.68 2.08 -3.58
N THR A 128 -11.65 2.98 -4.57
CA THR A 128 -11.77 4.42 -4.30
C THR A 128 -13.19 4.68 -3.81
N PRO A 129 -13.40 5.31 -2.63
CA PRO A 129 -14.73 5.59 -2.13
C PRO A 129 -15.36 6.75 -2.91
N ASN A 130 -15.66 6.54 -4.19
CA ASN A 130 -16.06 7.60 -5.12
C ASN A 130 -17.31 8.38 -4.70
N HIS A 131 -18.19 7.72 -3.94
CA HIS A 131 -19.37 8.32 -3.33
C HIS A 131 -19.26 8.48 -1.80
N GLY A 132 -18.03 8.44 -1.28
CA GLY A 132 -17.71 8.57 0.13
C GLY A 132 -17.60 7.22 0.84
N VAL A 133 -17.09 7.29 2.07
CA VAL A 133 -17.12 6.18 3.03
C VAL A 133 -18.42 6.25 3.86
N TRP A 134 -18.94 7.46 4.02
CA TRP A 134 -20.30 7.77 4.49
C TRP A 134 -20.83 8.98 3.75
N THR A 135 -22.14 9.23 3.82
CA THR A 135 -22.80 10.43 3.28
C THR A 135 -23.70 11.02 4.37
N SER A 136 -23.33 12.18 4.91
CA SER A 136 -24.10 12.85 5.96
C SER A 136 -23.90 14.37 5.93
N ALA A 137 -24.99 15.13 5.99
CA ALA A 137 -24.92 16.59 6.13
C ALA A 137 -24.50 17.03 7.55
N GLU A 138 -24.61 16.15 8.55
CA GLU A 138 -24.38 16.46 9.96
C GLU A 138 -23.03 15.91 10.46
N HIS A 139 -22.70 14.67 10.09
CA HIS A 139 -21.50 14.00 10.59
C HIS A 139 -20.27 14.38 9.77
N LEU A 140 -19.39 15.19 10.37
CA LEU A 140 -18.12 15.65 9.77
C LEU A 140 -18.33 16.22 8.35
N PRO A 141 -19.11 17.32 8.19
CA PRO A 141 -19.58 17.81 6.89
C PRO A 141 -18.45 18.30 5.96
N HIS A 142 -17.26 18.56 6.50
CA HIS A 142 -16.10 19.05 5.76
C HIS A 142 -15.00 18.01 5.58
N ASN A 143 -15.23 16.75 5.99
CA ASN A 143 -14.27 15.68 5.78
C ASN A 143 -14.28 15.22 4.31
N GLU A 144 -13.11 15.00 3.71
CA GLU A 144 -13.00 14.58 2.30
C GLU A 144 -13.59 13.20 2.00
N PHE A 145 -13.77 12.33 3.00
CA PHE A 145 -14.41 11.02 2.84
C PHE A 145 -15.94 11.06 2.93
N ASN A 146 -16.54 12.21 3.24
CA ASN A 146 -17.98 12.37 3.30
C ASN A 146 -18.54 12.64 1.90
N GLY A 147 -19.43 11.78 1.40
CA GLY A 147 -20.09 11.92 0.10
C GLY A 147 -20.96 13.19 -0.02
N ALA A 148 -21.44 13.72 1.11
CA ALA A 148 -22.11 15.03 1.16
C ALA A 148 -21.13 16.21 1.27
N GLY A 149 -19.84 15.93 1.46
CA GLY A 149 -18.79 16.91 1.61
C GLY A 149 -18.52 17.70 0.32
N PRO A 150 -17.89 18.90 0.42
CA PRO A 150 -17.63 19.74 -0.75
C PRO A 150 -16.83 19.05 -1.86
N LEU A 151 -15.79 18.28 -1.51
CA LEU A 151 -14.93 17.61 -2.48
C LEU A 151 -15.73 16.62 -3.34
N LEU A 152 -16.40 15.65 -2.72
CA LEU A 152 -17.07 14.57 -3.45
C LEU A 152 -18.31 15.06 -4.20
N ARG A 153 -19.08 16.00 -3.65
CA ARG A 153 -20.15 16.67 -4.42
C ARG A 153 -19.62 17.32 -5.69
N ALA A 154 -18.46 17.98 -5.60
CA ALA A 154 -17.84 18.69 -6.70
C ALA A 154 -17.13 17.76 -7.71
N LEU A 155 -16.79 16.52 -7.33
CA LEU A 155 -16.22 15.51 -8.22
C LEU A 155 -17.30 14.61 -8.86
N ASN A 156 -18.45 14.44 -8.20
CA ASN A 156 -19.59 13.65 -8.67
C ASN A 156 -20.62 14.52 -9.43
N GLU A 157 -20.36 15.82 -9.60
CA GLU A 157 -21.19 16.69 -10.43
C GLU A 157 -21.14 16.20 -11.89
N PRO A 158 -22.27 15.75 -12.48
CA PRO A 158 -22.27 15.18 -13.81
C PRO A 158 -21.84 16.21 -14.87
N GLY A 159 -20.98 15.80 -15.79
CA GLY A 159 -20.68 16.55 -17.00
C GLY A 159 -21.89 16.60 -17.96
N PRO A 160 -21.76 17.29 -19.11
CA PRO A 160 -22.84 17.44 -20.09
C PRO A 160 -23.44 16.11 -20.58
N ASP A 161 -22.61 15.06 -20.68
CA ASP A 161 -23.03 13.71 -21.08
C ASP A 161 -23.60 12.89 -19.92
N GLY A 162 -23.79 13.51 -18.76
CA GLY A 162 -24.26 12.89 -17.53
C GLY A 162 -23.21 12.05 -16.81
N HIS A 163 -21.96 11.98 -17.30
CA HIS A 163 -20.85 11.20 -16.72
C HIS A 163 -20.19 11.91 -15.53
N GLU A 164 -19.66 11.14 -14.58
CA GLU A 164 -18.88 11.63 -13.42
C GLU A 164 -17.38 11.67 -13.69
N VAL A 165 -16.97 11.16 -14.85
CA VAL A 165 -15.58 11.07 -15.26
C VAL A 165 -15.19 12.19 -16.22
N THR A 166 -13.93 12.62 -16.18
CA THR A 166 -13.41 13.65 -17.08
C THR A 166 -13.38 13.16 -18.53
N PRO A 167 -13.97 13.89 -19.50
CA PRO A 167 -13.99 13.50 -20.90
C PRO A 167 -12.58 13.34 -21.51
N GLY A 168 -12.45 12.43 -22.48
CA GLY A 168 -11.21 12.21 -23.22
C GLY A 168 -10.15 11.35 -22.52
N VAL A 169 -10.48 10.84 -21.33
CA VAL A 169 -9.68 9.87 -20.55
C VAL A 169 -10.48 8.57 -20.44
N ALA A 170 -9.82 7.42 -20.58
CA ALA A 170 -10.47 6.13 -20.34
C ALA A 170 -10.44 5.79 -18.85
N TRP A 171 -11.58 5.36 -18.30
CA TRP A 171 -11.72 5.08 -16.86
C TRP A 171 -12.14 3.64 -16.58
N LEU A 172 -11.46 3.04 -15.60
CA LEU A 172 -11.82 1.77 -14.98
C LEU A 172 -11.99 1.97 -13.48
N THR A 173 -13.08 1.45 -12.91
CA THR A 173 -13.20 1.23 -11.47
C THR A 173 -13.18 -0.27 -11.17
N LEU A 174 -12.43 -0.63 -10.13
CA LEU A 174 -12.38 -1.98 -9.58
C LEU A 174 -12.95 -1.92 -8.17
N ARG A 175 -13.96 -2.74 -7.89
CA ARG A 175 -14.60 -2.79 -6.58
C ARG A 175 -14.79 -4.21 -6.08
N SER A 176 -14.91 -4.33 -4.76
CA SER A 176 -15.32 -5.58 -4.13
C SER A 176 -16.79 -5.89 -4.40
N ASP A 177 -17.17 -7.16 -4.29
CA ASP A 177 -18.56 -7.64 -4.28
C ASP A 177 -19.25 -7.43 -2.92
N GLY A 178 -18.50 -7.07 -1.87
CA GLY A 178 -19.05 -6.75 -0.55
C GLY A 178 -18.05 -6.83 0.62
N ASN A 179 -16.81 -7.23 0.36
CA ASN A 179 -15.75 -7.39 1.36
C ASN A 179 -14.86 -6.13 1.55
N ASP A 180 -15.29 -4.98 1.05
CA ASP A 180 -14.63 -3.70 1.28
C ASP A 180 -15.17 -3.04 2.55
N LYS A 181 -14.34 -2.93 3.59
CA LYS A 181 -14.71 -2.37 4.89
C LYS A 181 -15.18 -0.91 4.85
N TYR A 182 -14.84 -0.15 3.81
CA TYR A 182 -15.25 1.24 3.63
C TYR A 182 -16.49 1.41 2.74
N CYS A 183 -17.05 0.30 2.24
CA CYS A 183 -18.29 0.26 1.46
C CYS A 183 -19.33 -0.61 2.17
N GLN A 184 -19.59 -0.28 3.43
CA GLN A 184 -20.48 -1.04 4.33
C GLN A 184 -21.69 -0.18 4.72
N PRO A 185 -22.89 -0.76 4.92
CA PRO A 185 -24.10 -0.01 5.25
C PRO A 185 -24.06 0.68 6.63
N THR A 186 -23.15 0.26 7.50
CA THR A 186 -22.95 0.83 8.84
C THR A 186 -21.52 1.28 9.07
N GLY A 187 -21.35 2.32 9.87
CA GLY A 187 -20.07 2.96 10.15
C GLY A 187 -19.15 2.18 11.11
N HIS A 188 -19.31 0.85 11.20
CA HIS A 188 -18.53 0.01 12.12
C HIS A 188 -17.01 0.20 11.91
N TRP A 189 -16.56 0.15 10.67
CA TRP A 189 -15.14 0.23 10.31
C TRP A 189 -14.55 1.65 10.31
N ILE A 190 -15.38 2.67 10.51
CA ILE A 190 -14.96 4.06 10.71
C ILE A 190 -15.14 4.53 12.16
N GLY A 191 -15.40 3.59 13.09
CA GLY A 191 -15.49 3.90 14.52
C GLY A 191 -16.82 4.53 14.96
N VAL A 192 -17.84 4.54 14.10
CA VAL A 192 -19.17 5.06 14.39
C VAL A 192 -20.24 4.02 14.04
N PRO A 193 -20.36 2.89 14.78
CA PRO A 193 -21.15 1.73 14.34
C PRO A 193 -22.65 2.00 14.13
N HIS A 194 -23.19 3.01 14.78
CA HIS A 194 -24.60 3.41 14.68
C HIS A 194 -24.89 4.32 13.47
N LEU A 195 -23.86 4.82 12.79
CA LEU A 195 -24.02 5.65 11.60
C LEU A 195 -24.46 4.76 10.43
N ALA A 196 -25.64 5.01 9.88
CA ALA A 196 -25.97 4.54 8.54
C ALA A 196 -25.13 5.33 7.54
N THR A 197 -24.24 4.65 6.82
CA THR A 197 -23.26 5.32 5.95
C THR A 197 -23.90 5.87 4.68
N GLY A 198 -25.03 5.30 4.24
CA GLY A 198 -25.60 5.61 2.93
C GLY A 198 -24.70 5.13 1.77
N THR A 199 -23.75 4.24 2.04
CA THR A 199 -22.85 3.63 1.06
C THR A 199 -23.08 2.11 1.01
N GLY A 200 -22.64 1.50 -0.09
CA GLY A 200 -22.78 0.07 -0.35
C GLY A 200 -21.71 -0.42 -1.33
N PRO A 201 -21.74 -1.71 -1.69
CA PRO A 201 -20.70 -2.31 -2.53
C PRO A 201 -20.48 -1.60 -3.86
N ASP A 202 -21.51 -0.99 -4.45
CA ASP A 202 -21.49 -0.25 -5.72
C ASP A 202 -21.04 1.22 -5.58
N SER A 203 -20.89 1.75 -4.36
CA SER A 203 -20.46 3.14 -4.12
C SER A 203 -19.10 3.54 -4.72
N PRO A 204 -18.14 2.61 -4.99
CA PRO A 204 -16.95 2.92 -5.77
C PRO A 204 -17.16 3.08 -7.28
N GLU A 205 -18.31 2.71 -7.84
CA GLU A 205 -18.56 2.84 -9.27
C GLU A 205 -18.62 4.32 -9.70
N LEU A 206 -18.34 4.59 -10.97
CA LEU A 206 -18.47 5.91 -11.58
C LEU A 206 -19.23 5.80 -12.89
N ARG A 207 -20.20 6.69 -13.09
CA ARG A 207 -20.90 6.79 -14.37
C ARG A 207 -19.95 7.31 -15.46
N GLY A 208 -19.89 6.59 -16.57
CA GLY A 208 -18.98 6.86 -17.68
C GLY A 208 -17.63 6.13 -17.58
N ALA A 209 -17.38 5.40 -16.48
CA ALA A 209 -16.28 4.44 -16.39
C ALA A 209 -16.74 3.03 -16.80
N VAL A 210 -15.77 2.18 -17.15
CA VAL A 210 -15.95 0.73 -17.08
C VAL A 210 -15.91 0.35 -15.60
N ASN A 211 -17.00 -0.21 -15.06
CA ASN A 211 -17.08 -0.63 -13.66
C ASN A 211 -17.00 -2.16 -13.58
N VAL A 212 -16.03 -2.68 -12.82
CA VAL A 212 -15.80 -4.12 -12.66
C VAL A 212 -15.88 -4.50 -11.20
N VAL A 213 -16.65 -5.56 -10.94
CA VAL A 213 -16.70 -6.25 -9.64
C VAL A 213 -15.64 -7.34 -9.63
N VAL A 214 -14.75 -7.31 -8.66
CA VAL A 214 -13.74 -8.34 -8.43
C VAL A 214 -14.23 -9.19 -7.24
N PRO A 215 -14.61 -10.46 -7.45
CA PRO A 215 -15.22 -11.27 -6.40
C PRO A 215 -14.29 -11.53 -5.21
N GLY A 216 -14.83 -11.44 -3.99
CA GLY A 216 -14.17 -11.84 -2.75
C GLY A 216 -12.96 -11.00 -2.32
N VAL A 217 -12.56 -9.97 -3.07
CA VAL A 217 -11.40 -9.12 -2.71
C VAL A 217 -11.76 -8.12 -1.63
N ASP A 218 -10.81 -7.84 -0.74
CA ASP A 218 -10.95 -6.76 0.23
C ASP A 218 -10.61 -5.38 -0.37
N HIS A 219 -10.81 -4.32 0.41
CA HIS A 219 -10.58 -2.93 -0.01
C HIS A 219 -9.20 -2.69 -0.65
N ARG A 220 -8.13 -3.29 -0.12
CA ARG A 220 -6.76 -3.10 -0.61
C ARG A 220 -6.49 -4.00 -1.82
N GLU A 221 -7.03 -5.21 -1.82
CA GLU A 221 -6.88 -6.14 -2.93
C GLU A 221 -7.57 -5.69 -4.23
N THR A 222 -8.51 -4.74 -4.17
CA THR A 222 -9.04 -4.03 -5.36
C THR A 222 -7.96 -3.33 -6.20
N SER A 223 -6.72 -3.21 -5.70
CA SER A 223 -5.58 -2.64 -6.42
C SER A 223 -4.31 -3.49 -6.32
N TYR A 224 -4.05 -4.08 -5.16
CA TYR A 224 -2.79 -4.79 -4.91
C TYR A 224 -2.89 -6.31 -5.16
N GLY A 225 -4.11 -6.83 -5.37
CA GLY A 225 -4.39 -8.24 -5.62
C GLY A 225 -4.10 -8.68 -7.06
N PRO A 226 -3.88 -10.00 -7.28
CA PRO A 226 -3.63 -10.55 -8.63
C PRO A 226 -4.82 -10.36 -9.58
N GLU A 227 -6.06 -10.50 -9.10
CA GLU A 227 -7.26 -10.32 -9.92
C GLU A 227 -7.45 -8.85 -10.34
N ALA A 228 -7.20 -7.91 -9.43
CA ALA A 228 -7.20 -6.49 -9.76
C ALA A 228 -6.12 -6.14 -10.79
N PHE A 229 -4.93 -6.75 -10.69
CA PHE A 229 -3.89 -6.64 -11.72
C PHE A 229 -4.36 -7.16 -13.08
N ALA A 230 -5.06 -8.31 -13.13
CA ALA A 230 -5.56 -8.88 -14.38
C ALA A 230 -6.49 -7.91 -15.13
N HIS A 231 -7.45 -7.32 -14.42
CA HIS A 231 -8.37 -6.33 -14.99
C HIS A 231 -7.65 -5.04 -15.39
N THR A 232 -6.74 -4.55 -14.54
CA THR A 232 -5.91 -3.36 -14.85
C THR A 232 -5.12 -3.59 -16.14
N TRP A 233 -4.42 -4.71 -16.25
CA TRP A 233 -3.64 -5.05 -17.43
C TRP A 233 -4.50 -5.15 -18.69
N ALA A 234 -5.62 -5.88 -18.61
CA ALA A 234 -6.54 -6.04 -19.75
C ALA A 234 -7.13 -4.72 -20.22
N PHE A 235 -7.45 -3.82 -19.30
CA PHE A 235 -7.94 -2.49 -19.63
C PHE A 235 -6.88 -1.62 -20.30
N LEU A 236 -5.63 -1.67 -19.82
CA LEU A 236 -4.55 -0.84 -20.36
C LEU A 236 -4.00 -1.35 -21.71
N THR A 237 -4.08 -2.66 -21.97
CA THR A 237 -3.44 -3.29 -23.14
C THR A 237 -4.42 -3.87 -24.16
N GLY A 238 -5.70 -4.05 -23.79
CA GLY A 238 -6.72 -4.70 -24.62
C GLY A 238 -6.67 -6.23 -24.63
N ALA A 239 -5.80 -6.87 -23.85
CA ALA A 239 -5.64 -8.33 -23.77
C ALA A 239 -5.30 -8.79 -22.35
N PRO A 240 -5.63 -10.03 -21.93
CA PRO A 240 -5.25 -10.54 -20.61
C PRO A 240 -3.71 -10.59 -20.43
N PRO A 241 -3.20 -10.51 -19.19
CA PRO A 241 -1.78 -10.70 -18.93
C PRO A 241 -1.35 -12.13 -19.26
N ALA A 242 -0.08 -12.31 -19.60
CA ALA A 242 0.50 -13.63 -19.83
C ALA A 242 0.57 -14.46 -18.55
N THR A 243 0.74 -13.81 -17.38
CA THR A 243 0.80 -14.46 -16.07
C THR A 243 0.31 -13.54 -14.95
N LEU A 244 -0.30 -14.12 -13.91
CA LEU A 244 -0.60 -13.44 -12.64
C LEU A 244 0.47 -13.68 -11.57
N SER A 245 1.37 -14.63 -11.82
CA SER A 245 2.50 -14.93 -10.97
C SER A 245 3.60 -13.87 -11.12
N ILE A 246 4.42 -13.77 -10.08
CA ILE A 246 5.60 -12.92 -10.09
C ILE A 246 6.79 -13.80 -10.49
N GLU A 247 7.32 -13.58 -11.68
CA GLU A 247 8.45 -14.35 -12.20
C GLU A 247 9.72 -14.01 -11.43
N PRO A 248 10.50 -14.99 -10.92
CA PRO A 248 11.71 -14.68 -10.17
C PRO A 248 12.83 -14.05 -11.01
N GLU A 249 13.63 -13.17 -10.40
CA GLU A 249 14.91 -12.70 -10.95
C GLU A 249 16.08 -13.47 -10.34
N PRO A 250 17.13 -13.82 -11.11
CA PRO A 250 18.28 -14.54 -10.58
C PRO A 250 19.21 -13.67 -9.71
N GLN A 251 19.19 -12.36 -9.91
CA GLN A 251 19.98 -11.39 -9.16
C GLN A 251 19.04 -10.34 -8.57
N LEU A 252 19.08 -10.17 -7.26
CA LEU A 252 18.16 -9.30 -6.54
C LEU A 252 18.89 -8.07 -6.02
N ARG A 253 18.40 -6.89 -6.38
CA ARG A 253 18.81 -5.60 -5.81
C ARG A 253 17.62 -5.00 -5.07
N LEU A 254 17.74 -4.88 -3.76
CA LEU A 254 16.69 -4.34 -2.90
C LEU A 254 17.06 -2.94 -2.42
N ASP A 255 16.09 -2.04 -2.44
CA ASP A 255 16.16 -0.69 -1.94
C ASP A 255 14.77 -0.23 -1.51
N GLY A 256 14.71 0.89 -0.81
CA GLY A 256 13.49 1.54 -0.36
C GLY A 256 13.82 2.61 0.65
N LYS A 257 12.80 3.17 1.30
CA LYS A 257 12.95 4.23 2.30
C LYS A 257 12.75 3.73 3.71
N VAL A 258 13.39 4.39 4.67
CA VAL A 258 13.06 4.26 6.09
C VAL A 258 12.32 5.51 6.55
N SER A 259 11.13 5.32 7.12
CA SER A 259 10.29 6.38 7.68
C SER A 259 9.89 6.05 9.12
N GLY A 260 9.14 6.95 9.76
CA GLY A 260 8.59 6.76 11.10
C GLY A 260 7.15 7.25 11.22
N PHE A 261 6.86 7.87 12.35
CA PHE A 261 5.52 8.33 12.74
C PHE A 261 5.55 9.74 13.32
N GLY A 262 4.44 10.45 13.17
CA GLY A 262 4.22 11.80 13.67
C GLY A 262 4.75 12.87 12.73
N VAL A 263 4.50 14.12 13.11
CA VAL A 263 5.03 15.30 12.40
C VAL A 263 6.56 15.25 12.44
N ASP A 264 7.19 15.32 11.27
CA ASP A 264 8.64 15.26 11.08
C ASP A 264 9.32 14.08 11.79
N ASN A 265 8.65 12.92 11.84
CA ASN A 265 9.11 11.71 12.52
C ASN A 265 9.28 11.82 14.06
N ARG A 266 8.74 12.84 14.73
CA ARG A 266 9.02 13.10 16.17
C ARG A 266 7.96 12.60 17.15
N LYS A 267 6.72 13.07 17.05
CA LYS A 267 5.65 12.81 18.04
C LYS A 267 4.34 12.47 17.34
N GLY A 268 3.67 11.43 17.84
CA GLY A 268 2.38 10.96 17.33
C GLY A 268 2.47 9.58 16.69
N PHE A 269 1.31 8.99 16.41
CA PHE A 269 1.17 7.66 15.82
C PHE A 269 0.65 7.70 14.38
N ASP A 270 0.46 8.91 13.84
CA ASP A 270 0.10 9.12 12.44
C ASP A 270 1.29 8.71 11.56
N PRO A 271 1.14 7.82 10.58
CA PRO A 271 2.24 7.45 9.69
C PRO A 271 2.70 8.65 8.89
N THR A 272 4.00 8.76 8.68
CA THR A 272 4.60 9.65 7.68
C THR A 272 5.46 8.83 6.72
N ASN A 273 5.65 9.35 5.51
CA ASN A 273 6.56 8.82 4.49
C ASN A 273 7.82 9.70 4.37
N LEU A 274 8.05 10.59 5.33
CA LEU A 274 9.27 11.39 5.40
C LEU A 274 10.49 10.54 5.77
N PRO A 275 11.66 10.82 5.18
CA PRO A 275 12.94 10.24 5.56
C PRO A 275 13.21 10.31 7.06
N LEU A 276 13.46 9.16 7.70
CA LEU A 276 13.93 9.08 9.08
C LEU A 276 15.45 9.27 9.12
N VAL A 277 15.90 10.51 8.89
CA VAL A 277 17.33 10.86 8.81
C VAL A 277 18.05 10.53 10.12
N GLY A 278 19.22 9.91 10.01
CA GLY A 278 20.03 9.49 11.16
C GLY A 278 19.70 8.10 11.69
N ALA A 279 18.57 7.50 11.30
CA ALA A 279 18.31 6.10 11.63
C ALA A 279 19.42 5.19 11.08
N ARG A 280 19.69 4.10 11.79
CA ARG A 280 20.59 3.04 11.34
C ARG A 280 19.78 1.80 11.01
N LEU A 281 19.99 1.28 9.81
CA LEU A 281 19.47 0.00 9.34
C LEU A 281 20.58 -1.03 9.32
N GLU A 282 20.32 -2.20 9.87
CA GLU A 282 21.11 -3.42 9.66
C GLU A 282 20.24 -4.51 9.06
N VAL A 283 20.77 -5.26 8.11
CA VAL A 283 20.06 -6.40 7.50
C VAL A 283 20.85 -7.67 7.77
N PHE A 284 20.18 -8.69 8.27
CA PHE A 284 20.76 -10.00 8.58
C PHE A 284 20.07 -11.08 7.76
N ALA A 285 20.86 -11.98 7.17
CA ALA A 285 20.33 -13.22 6.60
C ALA A 285 19.85 -14.14 7.73
N THR A 286 18.67 -14.73 7.60
CA THR A 286 18.07 -15.58 8.64
C THR A 286 17.78 -17.01 8.18
N HIS A 287 17.71 -17.95 9.12
CA HIS A 287 17.26 -19.30 8.84
C HIS A 287 15.74 -19.31 8.55
N PRO A 288 15.26 -19.97 7.48
CA PRO A 288 13.86 -19.90 7.07
C PRO A 288 12.86 -20.45 8.10
N ASP A 289 13.24 -21.48 8.87
CA ASP A 289 12.32 -22.11 9.83
C ASP A 289 12.41 -21.54 11.25
N THR A 290 13.54 -20.92 11.62
CA THR A 290 13.80 -20.49 13.01
C THR A 290 13.88 -18.97 13.17
N GLY A 291 14.20 -18.25 12.09
CA GLY A 291 14.43 -16.82 12.14
C GLY A 291 15.77 -16.40 12.77
N GLU A 292 16.62 -17.37 13.14
CA GLU A 292 17.94 -17.08 13.70
C GLU A 292 18.87 -16.48 12.64
N ARG A 293 19.73 -15.54 13.06
CA ARG A 293 20.72 -14.91 12.17
C ARG A 293 21.77 -15.94 11.76
N LEU A 294 22.10 -15.98 10.47
CA LEU A 294 23.10 -16.90 9.90
C LEU A 294 24.54 -16.37 9.98
N GLY A 295 24.73 -15.15 10.49
CA GLY A 295 26.03 -14.50 10.55
C GLY A 295 25.93 -13.01 10.90
N PRO A 296 27.01 -12.23 10.66
CA PRO A 296 26.99 -10.78 10.83
C PRO A 296 26.01 -10.10 9.86
N ALA A 297 25.75 -8.81 10.08
CA ALA A 297 24.94 -8.02 9.17
C ALA A 297 25.51 -8.08 7.74
N VAL A 298 24.66 -8.39 6.77
CA VAL A 298 25.01 -8.42 5.35
C VAL A 298 24.90 -7.04 4.70
N HIS A 299 24.22 -6.11 5.36
CA HIS A 299 24.08 -4.72 4.94
C HIS A 299 23.92 -3.82 6.16
N VAL A 300 24.57 -2.66 6.13
CA VAL A 300 24.46 -1.63 7.17
C VAL A 300 24.38 -0.27 6.51
N ARG A 301 23.41 0.55 6.92
CA ARG A 301 23.22 1.89 6.36
C ARG A 301 22.77 2.88 7.42
N THR A 302 23.34 4.08 7.41
CA THR A 302 22.76 5.25 8.09
C THR A 302 21.92 6.02 7.07
N ILE A 303 20.69 6.36 7.45
CA ILE A 303 19.70 6.97 6.58
C ILE A 303 20.00 8.47 6.41
N GLY A 304 20.19 8.87 5.16
CA GLY A 304 20.42 10.26 4.77
C GLY A 304 19.14 11.01 4.39
N PRO A 305 19.26 12.25 3.89
CA PRO A 305 18.12 13.11 3.53
C PRO A 305 17.15 12.50 2.51
N GLU A 306 17.63 11.65 1.60
CA GLU A 306 16.79 10.95 0.61
C GLU A 306 15.97 9.79 1.21
N GLY A 307 16.23 9.41 2.47
CA GLY A 307 15.56 8.32 3.17
C GLY A 307 15.94 6.92 2.71
N ARG A 308 16.71 6.78 1.63
CA ARG A 308 17.03 5.50 1.02
C ARG A 308 18.00 4.65 1.83
N TRP A 309 17.70 3.37 1.96
CA TRP A 309 18.53 2.43 2.72
C TRP A 309 19.39 1.51 1.86
N GLY A 310 19.04 1.31 0.59
CA GLY A 310 19.78 0.48 -0.34
C GLY A 310 20.82 1.27 -1.17
N PRO A 311 21.30 0.67 -2.27
CA PRO A 311 20.96 -0.69 -2.70
C PRO A 311 21.66 -1.77 -1.86
N MET A 312 21.00 -2.90 -1.69
CA MET A 312 21.56 -4.14 -1.14
C MET A 312 21.43 -5.27 -2.17
N THR A 313 22.49 -6.06 -2.36
CA THR A 313 22.40 -7.31 -3.13
C THR A 313 21.80 -8.40 -2.24
N ALA A 314 20.67 -8.98 -2.65
CA ALA A 314 19.98 -10.04 -1.93
C ALA A 314 20.14 -11.40 -2.64
N ARG A 315 20.04 -12.49 -1.88
CA ARG A 315 20.11 -13.86 -2.39
C ARG A 315 18.69 -14.38 -2.65
N PRO A 316 18.41 -14.97 -3.82
CA PRO A 316 17.15 -15.66 -4.06
C PRO A 316 16.90 -16.74 -3.00
N GLY A 317 15.66 -16.84 -2.51
CA GLY A 317 15.26 -17.82 -1.49
C GLY A 317 15.74 -17.53 -0.06
N GLN A 318 16.50 -16.44 0.17
CA GLN A 318 16.98 -16.06 1.49
C GLN A 318 15.96 -15.13 2.19
N PRO A 319 15.43 -15.49 3.37
CA PRO A 319 14.71 -14.56 4.22
C PRO A 319 15.69 -13.65 4.97
N TYR A 320 15.20 -12.48 5.38
CA TYR A 320 16.00 -11.45 6.04
C TYR A 320 15.28 -10.85 7.24
N GLU A 321 16.07 -10.45 8.23
CA GLU A 321 15.69 -9.56 9.33
C GLU A 321 16.26 -8.16 9.05
N PHE A 322 15.41 -7.14 9.08
CA PHE A 322 15.77 -5.73 8.99
C PHE A 322 15.64 -5.11 10.38
N VAL A 323 16.74 -4.59 10.92
CA VAL A 323 16.79 -3.99 12.26
C VAL A 323 16.97 -2.49 12.12
N ILE A 324 16.02 -1.72 12.64
CA ILE A 324 16.02 -0.26 12.60
C ILE A 324 16.26 0.27 14.01
N THR A 325 17.27 1.11 14.17
CA THR A 325 17.51 1.90 15.38
C THR A 325 17.49 3.39 15.05
N ALA A 326 16.80 4.18 15.86
CA ALA A 326 16.69 5.62 15.68
C ALA A 326 16.38 6.31 17.01
N ASP A 327 16.84 7.54 17.16
CA ASP A 327 16.58 8.35 18.36
C ASP A 327 15.07 8.54 18.55
N GLY A 328 14.57 8.26 19.76
CA GLY A 328 13.14 8.38 20.10
C GLY A 328 12.25 7.24 19.57
N TYR A 329 12.83 6.17 19.05
CA TYR A 329 12.14 4.94 18.64
C TYR A 329 12.65 3.71 19.41
N PRO A 330 11.79 2.71 19.68
CA PRO A 330 12.24 1.36 20.02
C PRO A 330 13.02 0.73 18.86
N VAL A 331 13.81 -0.31 19.16
CA VAL A 331 14.44 -1.13 18.13
C VAL A 331 13.35 -1.90 17.39
N THR A 332 13.25 -1.70 16.07
CA THR A 332 12.26 -2.39 15.24
C THR A 332 12.92 -3.51 14.45
N HIS A 333 12.42 -4.73 14.62
CA HIS A 333 12.83 -5.91 13.87
C HIS A 333 11.76 -6.27 12.86
N VAL A 334 12.06 -6.19 11.57
CA VAL A 334 11.14 -6.59 10.50
C VAL A 334 11.66 -7.87 9.85
N TYR A 335 10.93 -8.97 10.00
CA TYR A 335 11.21 -10.21 9.30
C TYR A 335 10.38 -10.29 8.01
N ARG A 336 11.03 -10.67 6.91
CA ARG A 336 10.41 -10.81 5.60
C ARG A 336 10.68 -12.20 5.05
N SER A 337 9.67 -12.77 4.40
CA SER A 337 9.83 -13.93 3.52
C SER A 337 10.82 -13.61 2.38
N PRO A 338 11.35 -14.62 1.66
CA PRO A 338 12.29 -14.39 0.57
C PRO A 338 11.72 -13.52 -0.55
N PHE A 339 12.48 -12.51 -0.96
CA PHE A 339 12.16 -11.70 -2.12
C PHE A 339 12.40 -12.50 -3.40
N VAL A 340 11.52 -12.35 -4.39
CA VAL A 340 11.60 -13.05 -5.68
C VAL A 340 12.14 -12.18 -6.81
N ARG A 341 12.10 -10.84 -6.66
CA ARG A 341 12.59 -9.88 -7.67
C ARG A 341 13.25 -8.67 -7.02
N SER A 342 14.03 -7.92 -7.79
CA SER A 342 14.57 -6.63 -7.37
C SER A 342 13.46 -5.61 -7.16
N SER A 343 13.64 -4.68 -6.23
CA SER A 343 12.68 -3.60 -6.00
C SER A 343 13.33 -2.42 -5.31
N GLU A 344 12.89 -1.22 -5.68
CA GLU A 344 13.23 0.03 -4.97
C GLU A 344 12.10 0.50 -4.05
N LEU A 345 11.05 -0.30 -3.91
CA LEU A 345 9.83 0.00 -3.15
C LEU A 345 9.75 -0.79 -1.83
N ILE A 346 10.88 -1.29 -1.32
CA ILE A 346 10.91 -2.03 -0.05
C ILE A 346 11.03 -1.01 1.08
N HIS A 347 9.95 -0.27 1.35
CA HIS A 347 9.95 0.72 2.43
C HIS A 347 9.80 0.03 3.78
N LEU A 348 10.43 0.61 4.79
CA LEU A 348 10.42 0.15 6.17
C LEU A 348 9.98 1.32 7.07
N ARG A 349 9.23 1.01 8.12
CA ARG A 349 8.81 2.01 9.11
C ARG A 349 9.31 1.62 10.49
N ALA A 350 10.00 2.54 11.16
CA ALA A 350 10.34 2.38 12.57
C ALA A 350 9.06 2.42 13.40
N GLU A 351 8.82 1.38 14.20
CA GLU A 351 7.59 1.23 14.97
C GLU A 351 7.62 2.04 16.26
N ARG A 352 6.45 2.44 16.76
CA ARG A 352 6.32 3.07 18.09
C ARG A 352 5.81 2.08 19.10
N LEU A 353 6.26 2.24 20.36
CA LEU A 353 5.70 1.47 21.46
C LEU A 353 4.18 1.71 21.53
N PRO A 354 3.38 0.63 21.56
CA PRO A 354 1.94 0.74 21.72
C PRO A 354 1.62 1.32 23.11
N LYS A 355 0.34 1.64 23.35
CA LYS A 355 -0.12 1.95 24.71
C LYS A 355 0.25 0.80 25.66
N PRO A 356 0.75 1.08 26.88
CA PRO A 356 1.08 0.04 27.85
C PRO A 356 -0.11 -0.87 28.14
N GLU A 357 0.14 -2.17 28.15
CA GLU A 357 -0.83 -3.19 28.57
C GLU A 357 -0.71 -3.41 30.10
N ALA A 358 -1.81 -3.73 30.79
CA ALA A 358 -1.80 -3.95 32.24
C ALA A 358 -0.87 -5.10 32.66
N THR A 359 -0.74 -6.11 31.79
CA THR A 359 0.21 -7.21 31.93
C THR A 359 0.98 -7.34 30.63
N PRO A 360 2.14 -6.66 30.50
CA PRO A 360 2.91 -6.67 29.27
C PRO A 360 3.48 -8.07 29.00
N PRO A 361 3.45 -8.57 27.75
CA PRO A 361 4.10 -9.82 27.40
C PRO A 361 5.63 -9.67 27.43
N LEU A 362 6.35 -10.78 27.42
CA LEU A 362 7.82 -10.78 27.30
C LEU A 362 8.25 -10.27 25.92
N SER A 363 7.46 -10.58 24.88
CA SER A 363 7.65 -10.09 23.52
C SER A 363 6.31 -9.88 22.81
N ARG A 364 6.29 -8.92 21.88
CA ARG A 364 5.15 -8.63 21.01
C ARG A 364 5.56 -8.82 19.56
N VAL A 365 4.96 -9.80 18.89
CA VAL A 365 5.19 -10.10 17.48
C VAL A 365 3.95 -9.73 16.67
N THR A 366 4.12 -8.81 15.73
CA THR A 366 3.04 -8.27 14.89
C THR A 366 3.11 -8.90 13.51
N LEU A 367 2.12 -9.69 13.11
CA LEU A 367 1.95 -10.09 11.71
C LEU A 367 1.25 -8.97 10.95
N SER A 368 1.90 -8.42 9.93
CA SER A 368 1.39 -7.33 9.10
C SER A 368 1.14 -7.80 7.67
N ARG A 369 -0.04 -7.45 7.13
CA ARG A 369 -0.46 -7.70 5.75
C ARG A 369 -0.69 -6.36 5.02
N PRO A 370 0.35 -5.65 4.55
CA PRO A 370 0.19 -4.29 4.03
C PRO A 370 -0.75 -4.14 2.82
N ARG A 371 -0.88 -5.18 1.99
CA ARG A 371 -1.60 -5.15 0.70
C ARG A 371 -3.00 -5.78 0.74
N GLY A 372 -3.51 -6.08 1.93
CA GLY A 372 -4.84 -6.66 2.11
C GLY A 372 -5.32 -6.59 3.56
N PHE A 373 -6.47 -7.17 3.83
CA PHE A 373 -7.04 -7.39 5.15
C PHE A 373 -7.24 -8.90 5.37
N PHE A 374 -7.16 -9.36 6.62
CA PHE A 374 -7.37 -10.77 6.93
C PHE A 374 -8.86 -11.11 6.91
N ASP A 375 -9.21 -12.16 6.18
CA ASP A 375 -10.57 -12.69 6.09
C ASP A 375 -10.59 -14.15 6.57
N ARG A 376 -11.43 -14.48 7.55
CA ARG A 376 -11.49 -15.86 8.11
C ARG A 376 -12.14 -16.89 7.18
N GLN A 377 -12.94 -16.45 6.23
CA GLN A 377 -13.65 -17.31 5.29
C GLN A 377 -12.80 -17.62 4.07
N ARG A 378 -11.98 -16.65 3.64
CA ARG A 378 -11.12 -16.76 2.46
C ARG A 378 -9.69 -17.18 2.80
N ASP A 379 -9.14 -16.67 3.90
CA ASP A 379 -7.71 -16.76 4.19
C ASP A 379 -7.38 -17.81 5.26
N ARG A 380 -6.25 -18.49 5.06
CA ARG A 380 -5.58 -19.28 6.11
C ARG A 380 -4.49 -18.41 6.73
N VAL A 381 -4.79 -17.85 7.89
CA VAL A 381 -3.87 -17.02 8.69
C VAL A 381 -3.44 -17.81 9.92
N MET A 382 -2.13 -17.88 10.18
CA MET A 382 -1.59 -18.48 11.39
C MET A 382 -0.53 -17.55 11.98
N LEU A 383 -0.53 -17.44 13.30
CA LEU A 383 0.50 -16.73 14.05
C LEU A 383 0.71 -17.43 15.39
N ASP A 384 1.95 -17.81 15.69
CA ASP A 384 2.35 -18.44 16.96
C ASP A 384 1.50 -19.67 17.33
N GLY A 385 1.22 -20.52 16.34
CA GLY A 385 0.40 -21.74 16.50
C GLY A 385 -1.12 -21.52 16.53
N GLN A 386 -1.59 -20.27 16.48
CA GLN A 386 -3.02 -19.93 16.46
C GLN A 386 -3.52 -19.77 15.02
N CYS A 387 -4.62 -20.41 14.66
CA CYS A 387 -5.18 -20.41 13.29
C CYS A 387 -6.72 -20.40 13.29
N PRO A 388 -7.39 -19.28 12.96
CA PRO A 388 -6.81 -17.94 12.83
C PRO A 388 -6.44 -17.35 14.19
N PRO A 389 -5.55 -16.34 14.23
CA PRO A 389 -5.31 -15.55 15.44
C PRO A 389 -6.60 -14.88 15.95
N PRO A 390 -6.80 -14.73 17.28
CA PRO A 390 -7.98 -14.09 17.88
C PRO A 390 -8.25 -12.67 17.41
N ASP A 391 -7.19 -11.94 17.02
CA ASP A 391 -7.30 -10.56 16.53
C ASP A 391 -7.98 -10.46 15.16
N VAL A 392 -8.14 -11.57 14.43
CA VAL A 392 -8.84 -11.60 13.14
C VAL A 392 -10.35 -11.79 13.39
N PRO A 393 -11.19 -10.75 13.20
CA PRO A 393 -12.62 -10.85 13.43
C PRO A 393 -13.31 -11.64 12.30
N PRO A 394 -14.49 -12.24 12.56
CA PRO A 394 -15.35 -12.77 11.50
C PRO A 394 -16.03 -11.64 10.71
N GLY A 395 -16.51 -11.97 9.51
CA GLY A 395 -17.21 -11.03 8.63
C GLY A 395 -16.26 -10.31 7.68
N VAL A 396 -16.56 -9.06 7.36
CA VAL A 396 -15.81 -8.24 6.40
C VAL A 396 -14.35 -8.10 6.81
N ALA A 397 -13.45 -8.28 5.85
CA ALA A 397 -12.02 -8.15 6.04
C ALA A 397 -11.64 -6.70 6.39
N GLY A 398 -11.35 -6.43 7.66
CA GLY A 398 -11.10 -5.06 8.13
C GLY A 398 -9.80 -4.81 8.90
N VAL A 399 -9.09 -5.86 9.31
CA VAL A 399 -7.81 -5.79 10.03
C VAL A 399 -6.66 -6.31 9.19
N SER A 400 -5.57 -5.56 9.09
CA SER A 400 -4.38 -5.96 8.32
C SER A 400 -3.23 -6.37 9.24
N VAL A 401 -3.52 -6.54 10.52
CA VAL A 401 -2.55 -6.83 11.58
C VAL A 401 -3.14 -7.84 12.55
N ALA A 402 -2.32 -8.79 12.98
CA ALA A 402 -2.58 -9.67 14.13
C ALA A 402 -1.36 -9.68 15.06
N VAL A 403 -1.54 -9.89 16.36
CA VAL A 403 -0.49 -9.73 17.37
C VAL A 403 -0.36 -10.98 18.24
N ALA A 404 0.81 -11.61 18.22
CA ALA A 404 1.19 -12.62 19.21
C ALA A 404 1.72 -11.94 20.46
N ARG A 405 1.20 -12.35 21.62
CA ARG A 405 1.69 -11.96 22.94
C ARG A 405 2.48 -13.13 23.53
N VAL A 406 3.80 -13.06 23.41
CA VAL A 406 4.71 -14.13 23.85
C VAL A 406 4.98 -13.94 25.35
N THR A 407 4.54 -14.89 26.16
CA THR A 407 4.61 -14.83 27.64
C THR A 407 5.49 -15.91 28.26
N ASP A 408 5.86 -16.94 27.50
CA ASP A 408 6.59 -18.11 27.96
C ASP A 408 8.11 -17.89 27.98
N ARG A 409 8.69 -17.38 26.87
CA ARG A 409 10.14 -17.13 26.77
C ARG A 409 10.48 -16.08 25.70
N ALA A 410 11.20 -15.02 26.08
CA ALA A 410 11.78 -14.09 25.10
C ALA A 410 12.88 -14.76 24.26
N GLY A 411 13.04 -14.31 23.01
CA GLY A 411 14.06 -14.81 22.07
C GLY A 411 13.75 -16.16 21.44
N ARG A 412 12.61 -16.82 21.74
CA ARG A 412 12.21 -18.02 21.00
C ARG A 412 11.74 -17.70 19.58
N THR A 413 11.79 -18.69 18.70
CA THR A 413 11.15 -18.63 17.39
C THR A 413 9.63 -18.48 17.54
N VAL A 414 9.07 -17.58 16.73
CA VAL A 414 7.65 -17.46 16.41
C VAL A 414 7.51 -17.66 14.90
N GLN A 415 6.46 -18.36 14.49
CA GLN A 415 6.15 -18.60 13.08
C GLN A 415 4.81 -17.97 12.72
N ALA A 416 4.71 -17.50 11.48
CA ALA A 416 3.46 -17.07 10.87
C ALA A 416 3.30 -17.68 9.48
N GLU A 417 2.05 -17.87 9.08
CA GLU A 417 1.68 -18.30 7.74
C GLU A 417 0.46 -17.51 7.24
N PHE A 418 0.49 -17.06 5.99
CA PHE A 418 -0.65 -16.48 5.30
C PHE A 418 -0.75 -17.07 3.90
N ASN A 419 -1.80 -17.87 3.63
CA ASN A 419 -2.07 -18.46 2.32
C ASN A 419 -0.82 -19.12 1.67
N GLY A 420 0.03 -19.77 2.48
CA GLY A 420 1.26 -20.44 2.05
C GLY A 420 2.55 -19.62 2.16
N GLU A 421 2.47 -18.29 2.28
CA GLU A 421 3.62 -17.45 2.62
C GLU A 421 3.99 -17.66 4.08
N ARG A 422 5.25 -18.01 4.36
CA ARG A 422 5.74 -18.31 5.71
C ARG A 422 6.83 -17.35 6.15
N ILE A 423 6.78 -16.96 7.42
CA ILE A 423 7.81 -16.14 8.07
C ILE A 423 8.13 -16.77 9.43
N ALA A 424 9.42 -16.91 9.74
CA ALA A 424 9.92 -17.23 11.06
C ALA A 424 10.84 -16.12 11.57
N GLY A 425 10.77 -15.81 12.86
CA GLY A 425 11.53 -14.75 13.48
C GLY A 425 11.65 -14.93 14.99
N LEU A 426 12.57 -14.20 15.61
CA LEU A 426 12.78 -14.27 17.05
C LEU A 426 11.87 -13.28 17.79
N ALA A 427 11.32 -13.72 18.91
CA ALA A 427 10.50 -12.92 19.81
C ALA A 427 11.36 -12.02 20.72
N TRP A 428 11.94 -10.95 20.17
CA TRP A 428 12.82 -10.02 20.90
C TRP A 428 12.15 -9.36 22.13
N PRO A 429 12.90 -9.11 23.21
CA PRO A 429 12.35 -8.68 24.51
C PRO A 429 11.76 -7.27 24.48
N LEU A 430 10.46 -7.15 24.78
CA LEU A 430 9.75 -5.88 24.84
C LEU A 430 10.29 -4.96 25.94
N ALA A 431 10.72 -5.52 27.08
CA ALA A 431 11.26 -4.78 28.22
C ALA A 431 12.56 -4.03 27.89
N GLU A 432 13.30 -4.48 26.87
CA GLU A 432 14.51 -3.82 26.37
C GLU A 432 14.20 -2.82 25.24
N GLY A 433 12.92 -2.61 24.94
CA GLY A 433 12.48 -1.68 23.90
C GLY A 433 12.56 -2.26 22.48
N HIS A 434 12.34 -3.57 22.31
CA HIS A 434 12.28 -4.22 21.01
C HIS A 434 10.83 -4.46 20.56
N LEU A 435 10.56 -4.19 19.28
CA LEU A 435 9.31 -4.53 18.60
C LEU A 435 9.60 -5.43 17.40
N VAL A 436 8.76 -6.44 17.20
CA VAL A 436 8.92 -7.42 16.13
C VAL A 436 7.73 -7.36 15.18
N THR A 437 8.01 -7.24 13.89
CA THR A 437 7.03 -7.26 12.80
C THR A 437 7.40 -8.36 11.81
N PHE A 438 6.47 -9.25 11.54
CA PHE A 438 6.53 -10.16 10.40
C PHE A 438 5.70 -9.52 9.29
N GLU A 439 6.33 -9.06 8.21
CA GLU A 439 5.61 -8.35 7.15
C GLU A 439 5.50 -9.20 5.88
N LEU A 440 4.26 -9.56 5.55
CA LEU A 440 3.90 -10.38 4.40
C LEU A 440 4.09 -9.60 3.10
N HIS A 441 4.44 -10.30 2.02
CA HIS A 441 4.44 -9.79 0.66
C HIS A 441 3.04 -9.78 0.02
N HIS A 442 2.15 -10.68 0.43
CA HIS A 442 0.80 -10.85 -0.15
C HIS A 442 -0.35 -10.46 0.77
#